data_AF-A0A8H4WYJ8-F1
#
_entry.id   AF-A0A8H4WYJ8-F1
#
_cell.length_a   1.000
_cell.length_b   1.000
_cell.length_c   1.000
_cell.angle_alpha   90.00
_cell.angle_beta   90.00
_cell.angle_gamma   90.00
#
_symmetry.space_group_name_H-M   'P 1'
#
loop_
_entity.id
_entity.type
_entity.pdbx_description
1 polymer ?
#
loop_
_entity_poly.entity_id
_entity_poly.type
_entity_poly.pdbx_seq_one_letter_code
_entity_poly.pdbx_strand_id
1 'polypeptide(L)'
;CMMRKGYMMAVTGPAELSAAATLIEFWKPNVSPAVWYTIFIVPIIIINLCGVRIYGESEVFFSMIKIILIIGLILAGIIVDCGGSPSGDYIGFRYWKDPGPFHAYLVPGNTGKFLGFWSTLISAAYAFCNIQVTALVGAETKNPRKLIPDAMKMTFWRIILFYVISIFIVGLLV
;
A
#
# COMPACT_ATOMS: atom_id res chain seq x y z
N CYS A 1 -0.86 -10.68 -25.94
CA CYS A 1 -1.48 -10.09 -24.74
C CYS A 1 -1.08 -10.84 -23.45
N MET A 2 -1.14 -12.19 -23.42
CA MET A 2 -0.75 -13.00 -22.25
C MET A 2 0.73 -12.87 -21.86
N MET A 3 1.66 -12.85 -22.83
CA MET A 3 3.11 -12.66 -22.54
C MET A 3 3.45 -11.31 -21.88
N ARG A 4 2.74 -10.22 -22.23
CA ARG A 4 2.96 -8.90 -21.61
C ARG A 4 2.47 -8.86 -20.15
N LYS A 5 1.40 -9.62 -19.84
CA LYS A 5 0.86 -9.74 -18.48
C LYS A 5 1.76 -10.58 -17.57
N GLY A 6 2.33 -11.66 -18.10
CA GLY A 6 3.30 -12.49 -17.36
C GLY A 6 4.56 -11.72 -16.97
N TYR A 7 5.08 -10.87 -17.86
CA TYR A 7 6.23 -10.02 -17.57
C TYR A 7 5.99 -9.06 -16.39
N MET A 8 4.83 -8.39 -16.36
CA MET A 8 4.51 -7.46 -15.27
C MET A 8 4.40 -8.18 -13.92
N MET A 9 3.74 -9.33 -13.88
CA MET A 9 3.62 -10.14 -12.66
C MET A 9 4.98 -10.64 -12.15
N ALA A 10 5.89 -10.99 -13.07
CA ALA A 10 7.25 -11.41 -12.72
C ALA A 10 8.11 -10.27 -12.16
N VAL A 11 7.88 -9.02 -12.60
CA VAL A 11 8.61 -7.84 -12.11
C VAL A 11 8.05 -7.32 -10.78
N THR A 12 6.74 -7.45 -10.55
CA THR A 12 6.11 -6.99 -9.31
C THR A 12 6.61 -7.78 -8.09
N GLY A 13 6.80 -9.10 -8.19
CA GLY A 13 7.25 -9.91 -7.05
C GLY A 13 8.56 -9.41 -6.41
N PRO A 14 9.66 -9.25 -7.17
CA PRO A 14 10.90 -8.67 -6.68
C PRO A 14 10.77 -7.20 -6.22
N ALA A 15 9.88 -6.41 -6.84
CA ALA A 15 9.65 -5.03 -6.44
C ALA A 15 9.04 -4.93 -5.03
N GLU A 16 8.02 -5.75 -4.74
CA GLU A 16 7.40 -5.80 -3.41
C GLU A 16 8.36 -6.35 -2.35
N LEU A 17 9.18 -7.35 -2.70
CA LEU A 17 10.24 -7.88 -1.84
C LEU A 17 11.30 -6.81 -1.51
N SER A 18 11.66 -5.98 -2.50
CA SER A 18 12.59 -4.86 -2.34
C SER A 18 12.02 -3.81 -1.40
N ALA A 19 10.76 -3.43 -1.59
CA ALA A 19 10.08 -2.47 -0.72
C ALA A 19 10.02 -2.97 0.74
N ALA A 20 9.71 -4.26 0.96
CA ALA A 20 9.68 -4.85 2.30
C ALA A 20 11.05 -4.83 2.99
N ALA A 21 12.13 -5.11 2.25
CA ALA A 21 13.49 -5.04 2.79
C ALA A 21 13.89 -3.59 3.17
N THR A 22 13.64 -2.62 2.30
CA THR A 22 13.91 -1.20 2.57
C THR A 22 13.13 -0.69 3.79
N LEU A 23 11.90 -1.16 3.99
CA LEU A 23 11.09 -0.76 5.15
C LEU A 23 11.68 -1.24 6.48
N ILE A 24 12.29 -2.43 6.53
CA ILE A 24 12.94 -2.92 7.75
C ILE A 24 14.30 -2.25 7.95
N GLU A 25 15.01 -1.95 6.86
CA GLU A 25 16.27 -1.20 6.91
C GLU A 25 16.12 0.15 7.61
N PHE A 26 14.96 0.81 7.48
CA PHE A 26 14.63 2.03 8.22
C PHE A 26 14.76 1.85 9.75
N TRP A 27 14.40 0.69 10.29
CA TRP A 27 14.47 0.40 11.73
C TRP A 27 15.79 -0.23 12.18
N LYS A 28 16.50 -0.93 11.27
CA LYS A 28 17.76 -1.63 11.54
C LYS A 28 18.77 -1.43 10.40
N PRO A 29 19.41 -0.25 10.29
CA PRO A 29 20.33 0.07 9.20
C PRO A 29 21.66 -0.71 9.26
N ASN A 30 21.98 -1.32 10.41
CA ASN A 30 23.25 -2.04 10.60
C ASN A 30 23.25 -3.47 10.03
N VAL A 31 22.13 -3.96 9.51
CA VAL A 31 21.99 -5.32 8.96
C VAL A 31 21.96 -5.23 7.44
N SER A 32 22.71 -6.10 6.75
CA SER A 32 22.75 -6.06 5.29
C SER A 32 21.38 -6.38 4.68
N PRO A 33 20.95 -5.66 3.61
CA PRO A 33 19.66 -5.90 2.95
C PRO A 33 19.49 -7.35 2.44
N ALA A 34 20.60 -8.01 2.11
CA ALA A 34 20.63 -9.42 1.70
C ALA A 34 19.99 -10.36 2.72
N VAL A 35 20.18 -10.11 4.02
CA VAL A 35 19.58 -10.93 5.08
C VAL A 35 18.06 -10.82 5.04
N TRP A 36 17.53 -9.61 4.89
CA TRP A 36 16.09 -9.39 4.79
C TRP A 36 15.48 -10.06 3.57
N TYR A 37 16.15 -10.04 2.42
CA TYR A 37 15.71 -10.79 1.23
C TYR A 37 15.58 -12.29 1.50
N THR A 38 16.57 -12.89 2.18
CA THR A 38 16.52 -14.32 2.50
C THR A 38 15.39 -14.65 3.47
N ILE A 39 15.16 -13.82 4.49
CA ILE A 39 14.10 -14.02 5.47
C ILE A 39 12.71 -13.97 4.83
N PHE A 40 12.50 -13.09 3.84
CA PHE A 40 11.22 -12.99 3.15
C PHE A 40 11.02 -14.07 2.08
N ILE A 41 12.06 -14.46 1.35
CA ILE A 41 11.92 -15.44 0.25
C ILE A 41 11.70 -16.87 0.74
N VAL A 42 12.30 -17.23 1.88
CA VAL A 42 12.19 -18.57 2.48
C VAL A 42 10.74 -18.96 2.78
N PRO A 43 9.93 -18.18 3.54
CA PRO A 43 8.53 -18.52 3.79
C PRO A 43 7.68 -18.49 2.51
N ILE A 44 7.99 -17.61 1.55
CA ILE A 44 7.30 -17.58 0.25
C ILE A 44 7.52 -18.91 -0.49
N ILE A 45 8.76 -19.41 -0.53
CA ILE A 45 9.08 -20.71 -1.16
C ILE A 45 8.37 -21.84 -0.40
N ILE A 46 8.40 -21.84 0.93
CA ILE A 46 7.73 -22.87 1.74
C ILE A 46 6.23 -22.92 1.44
N ILE A 47 5.54 -21.77 1.42
CA ILE A 47 4.10 -21.70 1.12
C ILE A 47 3.82 -22.13 -0.32
N ASN A 48 4.71 -21.81 -1.28
CA ASN A 48 4.58 -22.26 -2.68
C ASN A 48 4.79 -23.77 -2.85
N LEU A 49 5.61 -24.40 -2.00
CA LEU A 49 5.80 -25.86 -1.99
C LEU A 49 4.69 -26.60 -1.25
N CYS A 50 3.95 -25.92 -0.38
CA CYS A 50 2.76 -26.46 0.28
C CYS A 50 1.59 -26.62 -0.71
N GLY A 51 0.69 -27.56 -0.43
CA GLY A 51 -0.47 -27.81 -1.30
C GLY A 51 -1.41 -26.61 -1.41
N VAL A 52 -2.16 -26.54 -2.52
CA VAL A 52 -3.09 -25.44 -2.88
C VAL A 52 -4.05 -25.04 -1.75
N ARG A 53 -4.41 -25.98 -0.87
CA ARG A 53 -5.26 -25.70 0.30
C ARG A 53 -4.59 -24.75 1.31
N ILE A 54 -3.32 -24.99 1.62
CA ILE A 54 -2.56 -24.17 2.59
C ILE A 54 -2.29 -22.78 2.00
N TYR A 55 -2.04 -22.71 0.68
CA TYR A 55 -1.91 -21.45 -0.03
C TYR A 55 -3.18 -20.59 0.13
N GLY A 56 -4.35 -21.19 -0.10
CA GLY A 56 -5.64 -20.50 0.05
C GLY A 56 -5.91 -20.02 1.48
N GLU A 57 -5.62 -20.84 2.49
CA GLU A 57 -5.75 -20.44 3.90
C GLU A 57 -4.79 -19.30 4.27
N SER A 58 -3.56 -19.35 3.78
CA SER A 58 -2.54 -18.31 4.00
C SER A 58 -2.96 -16.97 3.39
N GLU A 59 -3.55 -16.98 2.19
CA GLU A 59 -4.02 -15.77 1.52
C GLU A 59 -5.13 -15.06 2.32
N VAL A 60 -6.05 -15.82 2.92
CA VAL A 60 -7.08 -15.28 3.82
C VAL A 60 -6.45 -14.67 5.07
N PHE A 61 -5.45 -15.34 5.66
CA PHE A 61 -4.73 -14.83 6.82
C PHE A 61 -4.00 -13.50 6.54
N PHE A 62 -3.25 -13.40 5.44
CA PHE A 62 -2.59 -12.15 5.05
C PHE A 62 -3.58 -11.03 4.71
N SER A 63 -4.75 -11.38 4.17
CA SER A 63 -5.83 -10.43 3.92
C SER A 63 -6.42 -9.86 5.21
N MET A 64 -6.55 -10.67 6.26
CA MET A 64 -6.99 -10.20 7.59
C MET A 64 -5.98 -9.22 8.20
N ILE A 65 -4.68 -9.54 8.15
CA ILE A 65 -3.62 -8.65 8.66
C ILE A 65 -3.70 -7.28 7.97
N LYS A 66 -3.89 -7.25 6.66
CA LYS A 66 -4.00 -6.00 5.89
C LYS A 66 -5.12 -5.09 6.42
N ILE A 67 -6.28 -5.65 6.75
CA ILE A 67 -7.41 -4.88 7.28
C ILE A 67 -7.09 -4.35 8.68
N ILE A 68 -6.52 -5.19 9.55
CA ILE A 68 -6.13 -4.80 10.92
C ILE A 68 -5.11 -3.66 10.88
N LEU A 69 -4.13 -3.72 9.98
CA LEU A 69 -3.12 -2.66 9.81
C LEU A 69 -3.72 -1.33 9.35
N ILE A 70 -4.67 -1.35 8.41
CA ILE A 70 -5.36 -0.12 7.94
C ILE A 70 -6.14 0.51 9.09
N ILE A 71 -6.89 -0.28 9.85
CA ILE A 71 -7.65 0.20 11.00
C ILE A 71 -6.70 0.75 12.07
N GLY A 72 -5.60 0.03 12.36
CA GLY A 72 -4.57 0.47 13.29
C GLY A 72 -3.93 1.80 12.89
N LEU A 73 -3.65 2.01 11.61
CA LEU A 73 -3.12 3.26 11.09
C LEU A 73 -4.11 4.43 11.27
N ILE A 74 -5.39 4.21 10.97
CA ILE A 74 -6.43 5.23 11.15
C ILE A 74 -6.57 5.61 12.63
N LEU A 75 -6.62 4.62 13.53
CA LEU A 75 -6.73 4.86 14.97
C LEU A 75 -5.49 5.55 15.54
N ALA A 76 -4.29 5.09 15.17
CA ALA A 76 -3.04 5.72 15.59
C ALA A 76 -2.98 7.17 15.11
N GLY A 77 -3.42 7.44 13.87
CA GLY A 77 -3.46 8.81 13.35
C GLY A 77 -4.39 9.73 14.13
N ILE A 78 -5.59 9.25 14.50
CA ILE A 78 -6.54 10.01 15.35
C ILE A 78 -5.94 10.26 16.73
N ILE A 79 -5.29 9.27 17.34
CA ILE A 79 -4.67 9.41 18.66
C ILE A 79 -3.57 10.48 18.64
N VAL A 80 -2.72 10.47 17.62
CA VAL A 80 -1.65 11.48 17.47
C VAL A 80 -2.26 12.87 17.23
N ASP A 81 -3.32 12.97 16.41
CA ASP A 81 -3.99 14.24 16.13
C ASP A 81 -4.63 14.86 17.38
N CYS A 82 -5.21 14.02 18.25
CA CYS A 82 -5.77 14.42 19.54
C CYS A 82 -4.71 14.72 20.63
N GLY A 83 -3.41 14.69 20.32
CA GLY A 83 -2.34 15.04 21.27
C GLY A 83 -1.66 13.85 21.95
N GLY A 84 -1.85 12.62 21.45
CA GLY A 84 -1.14 11.42 21.91
C GLY A 84 0.34 11.34 21.49
N SER A 85 0.88 12.40 20.86
CA SER A 85 2.29 12.51 20.50
C SER A 85 3.16 12.71 21.76
N PRO A 86 4.43 12.23 21.78
CA PRO A 86 5.37 12.51 22.88
C PRO A 86 5.58 14.00 23.19
N SER A 87 5.25 14.88 22.24
CA SER A 87 5.29 16.35 22.42
C SER A 87 4.07 16.92 23.15
N GLY A 88 3.00 16.14 23.35
CA GLY A 88 1.77 16.55 24.07
C GLY A 88 0.92 17.64 23.39
N ASP A 89 1.30 18.08 22.18
CA ASP A 89 0.58 19.13 21.45
C ASP A 89 -0.58 18.56 20.63
N TYR A 90 -1.74 19.21 20.75
CA TYR A 90 -2.91 18.96 19.90
C TYR A 90 -2.67 19.56 18.50
N ILE A 91 -2.61 18.69 17.49
CA ILE A 91 -2.20 19.07 16.13
C ILE A 91 -3.40 19.58 15.32
N GLY A 92 -4.55 18.90 15.42
CA GLY A 92 -5.86 19.28 14.91
C GLY A 92 -5.90 19.70 13.44
N PHE A 93 -5.56 20.95 13.16
CA PHE A 93 -5.54 21.55 11.82
C PHE A 93 -4.37 22.50 11.59
N ARG A 94 -3.35 22.47 12.44
CA ARG A 94 -2.24 23.43 12.39
C ARG A 94 -1.46 23.30 11.08
N TYR A 95 -1.09 22.09 10.70
CA TYR A 95 -0.36 21.82 9.46
C TYR A 95 -1.20 22.03 8.19
N TRP A 96 -2.53 21.90 8.29
CA TRP A 96 -3.43 22.20 7.17
C TRP A 96 -3.56 23.69 6.86
N LYS A 97 -3.24 24.57 7.84
CA LYS A 97 -3.21 26.03 7.67
C LYS A 97 -1.82 26.56 7.35
N ASP A 98 -0.78 26.03 7.98
CA ASP A 98 0.61 26.48 7.82
C ASP A 98 1.53 25.27 8.04
N PRO A 99 2.17 24.69 7.00
CA PRO A 99 2.51 25.24 5.67
C PRO A 99 1.49 24.95 4.54
N GLY A 100 0.35 24.33 4.84
CA GLY A 100 -0.75 24.06 3.90
C GLY A 100 -0.61 22.72 3.14
N PRO A 101 -1.71 22.20 2.56
CA PRO A 101 -1.79 20.82 2.03
C PRO A 101 -0.88 20.53 0.81
N PHE A 102 -0.34 21.57 0.17
CA PHE A 102 0.59 21.43 -0.96
C PHE A 102 1.99 21.90 -0.56
N HIS A 103 2.74 20.99 0.07
CA HIS A 103 4.12 21.25 0.43
C HIS A 103 5.05 21.14 -0.79
N ALA A 104 6.08 21.99 -0.83
CA ALA A 104 7.06 21.96 -1.92
C ALA A 104 7.99 20.75 -1.75
N TYR A 105 8.16 19.96 -2.81
CA TYR A 105 9.05 18.78 -2.84
C TYR A 105 10.35 19.14 -3.56
N LEU A 106 11.52 18.83 -2.95
CA LEU A 106 12.90 19.06 -3.42
C LEU A 106 13.35 20.53 -3.64
N VAL A 107 12.48 21.43 -4.10
CA VAL A 107 12.83 22.83 -4.43
C VAL A 107 11.78 23.78 -3.83
N PRO A 108 12.14 24.91 -3.21
CA PRO A 108 11.14 25.88 -2.74
C PRO A 108 10.41 26.58 -3.90
N GLY A 109 9.12 26.89 -3.71
CA GLY A 109 8.29 27.64 -4.68
C GLY A 109 7.26 26.81 -5.44
N ASN A 110 6.60 27.42 -6.43
CA ASN A 110 5.51 26.80 -7.20
C ASN A 110 5.98 25.57 -7.99
N THR A 111 7.22 25.58 -8.46
CA THR A 111 7.84 24.44 -9.16
C THR A 111 7.97 23.22 -8.24
N GLY A 112 8.37 23.41 -6.98
CA GLY A 112 8.44 22.32 -6.00
C GLY A 112 7.09 21.73 -5.64
N LYS A 113 6.04 22.55 -5.57
CA LYS A 113 4.66 22.07 -5.36
C LYS A 113 4.18 21.21 -6.53
N PHE A 114 4.51 21.59 -7.76
CA PHE A 114 4.23 20.79 -8.95
C PHE A 114 5.02 19.47 -8.96
N LEU A 115 6.30 19.49 -8.59
CA LEU A 115 7.11 18.28 -8.46
C LEU A 115 6.54 17.32 -7.40
N GLY A 116 6.06 17.86 -6.28
CA GLY A 116 5.38 17.06 -5.24
C GLY A 116 4.12 16.39 -5.77
N PHE A 117 3.27 17.15 -6.48
CA PHE A 117 2.09 16.61 -7.14
C PHE A 117 2.43 15.52 -8.18
N TRP A 118 3.46 15.75 -8.99
CA TRP A 118 3.88 14.79 -10.01
C TRP A 118 4.44 13.50 -9.40
N SER A 119 5.24 13.62 -8.33
CA SER A 119 5.78 12.47 -7.60
C SER A 119 4.67 11.62 -6.97
N THR A 120 3.68 12.25 -6.33
CA THR A 120 2.56 11.52 -5.73
C THR A 120 1.65 10.90 -6.79
N LEU A 121 1.49 11.54 -7.95
CA LEU A 121 0.76 10.99 -9.09
C LEU A 121 1.40 9.70 -9.62
N ILE A 122 2.73 9.65 -9.74
CA ILE A 122 3.45 8.44 -10.18
C ILE A 122 3.25 7.30 -9.16
N SER A 123 3.40 7.58 -7.86
CA SER A 123 3.18 6.59 -6.80
C SER A 123 1.74 6.09 -6.76
N ALA A 124 0.76 6.98 -6.96
CA ALA A 124 -0.65 6.62 -7.06
C ALA A 124 -0.92 5.74 -8.29
N ALA A 125 -0.33 6.06 -9.44
CA ALA A 125 -0.45 5.26 -10.66
C ALA A 125 0.13 3.84 -10.47
N TYR A 126 1.26 3.70 -9.76
CA TYR A 126 1.81 2.39 -9.39
C TYR A 126 0.84 1.57 -8.55
N ALA A 127 0.17 2.18 -7.55
CA ALA A 127 -0.78 1.49 -6.68
C ALA A 127 -1.99 0.89 -7.44
N PHE A 128 -2.47 1.55 -8.50
CA PHE A 128 -3.57 1.04 -9.33
C PHE A 128 -3.16 0.00 -10.38
N CYS A 129 -1.86 -0.21 -10.62
CA CYS A 129 -1.38 -1.12 -11.67
C CYS A 129 -1.82 -2.57 -11.44
N ASN A 130 -1.95 -2.98 -10.17
CA ASN A 130 -2.27 -4.35 -9.77
C ASN A 130 -3.76 -4.75 -9.94
N ILE A 131 -4.63 -3.86 -10.40
CA ILE A 131 -6.04 -4.18 -10.67
C ILE A 131 -6.24 -5.26 -11.76
N GLN A 132 -5.20 -5.50 -12.56
CA GLN A 132 -5.20 -6.48 -13.65
C GLN A 132 -5.29 -7.93 -13.17
N VAL A 133 -4.93 -8.22 -11.91
CA VAL A 133 -5.00 -9.58 -11.32
C VAL A 133 -6.46 -10.04 -11.21
N THR A 134 -7.39 -9.14 -10.89
CA THR A 134 -8.83 -9.45 -10.84
C THR A 134 -9.38 -9.90 -12.20
N ALA A 135 -8.82 -9.40 -13.29
CA ALA A 135 -9.21 -9.83 -14.64
C ALA A 135 -8.72 -11.25 -14.97
N LEU A 136 -7.65 -11.74 -14.32
CA LEU A 136 -7.16 -13.12 -14.48
C LEU A 136 -8.11 -14.12 -13.82
N VAL A 137 -8.56 -13.81 -12.59
CA VAL A 137 -9.54 -14.63 -11.84
C VAL A 137 -10.87 -14.77 -12.59
N GLY A 138 -11.17 -13.81 -13.45
CA GLY A 138 -12.29 -13.90 -14.39
C GLY A 138 -12.28 -15.14 -15.28
N ALA A 139 -11.12 -15.70 -15.62
CA ALA A 139 -11.02 -16.91 -16.45
C ALA A 139 -11.52 -18.17 -15.73
N GLU A 140 -11.50 -18.19 -14.40
CA GLU A 140 -11.90 -19.32 -13.55
C GLU A 140 -13.32 -19.15 -12.97
N THR A 141 -13.95 -18.01 -13.25
CA THR A 141 -15.24 -17.63 -12.65
C THR A 141 -16.42 -18.18 -13.47
N LYS A 142 -17.42 -18.78 -12.80
CA LYS A 142 -18.59 -19.44 -13.43
C LYS A 142 -19.50 -18.50 -14.26
N ASN A 143 -19.42 -17.18 -14.06
CA ASN A 143 -20.11 -16.17 -14.88
C ASN A 143 -19.36 -14.82 -14.88
N PRO A 144 -18.31 -14.66 -15.71
CA PRO A 144 -17.40 -13.53 -15.62
C PRO A 144 -18.03 -12.20 -16.04
N ARG A 145 -19.02 -12.20 -16.93
CA ARG A 145 -19.65 -10.97 -17.46
C ARG A 145 -20.41 -10.16 -16.40
N LYS A 146 -20.96 -10.83 -15.38
CA LYS A 146 -21.70 -10.18 -14.29
C LYS A 146 -20.88 -10.11 -13.00
N LEU A 147 -20.21 -11.22 -12.63
CA LEU A 147 -19.54 -11.32 -11.33
C LEU A 147 -18.29 -10.43 -11.23
N ILE A 148 -17.51 -10.31 -12.31
CA ILE A 148 -16.29 -9.48 -12.31
C ILE A 148 -16.61 -7.99 -12.12
N PRO A 149 -17.50 -7.35 -12.93
CA PRO A 149 -17.77 -5.93 -12.75
C PRO A 149 -18.42 -5.61 -11.41
N ASP A 150 -19.28 -6.51 -10.89
CA ASP A 150 -19.90 -6.33 -9.58
C ASP A 150 -18.85 -6.39 -8.46
N ALA A 151 -17.97 -7.39 -8.47
CA ALA A 151 -16.89 -7.53 -7.49
C ALA A 151 -15.87 -6.37 -7.56
N MET A 152 -15.56 -5.90 -8.76
CA MET A 152 -14.68 -4.74 -8.97
C MET A 152 -15.27 -3.47 -8.38
N LYS A 153 -16.56 -3.17 -8.60
CA LYS A 153 -17.21 -1.97 -8.06
C LYS A 153 -17.21 -1.97 -6.53
N MET A 154 -17.51 -3.10 -5.91
CA MET A 154 -17.46 -3.25 -4.46
C MET A 154 -16.05 -3.03 -3.90
N THR A 155 -15.06 -3.60 -4.57
CA THR A 155 -13.65 -3.46 -4.17
C THR A 155 -13.17 -2.02 -4.33
N PHE A 156 -13.52 -1.37 -5.44
CA PHE A 156 -13.15 0.01 -5.74
C PHE A 156 -13.67 1.00 -4.70
N TRP A 157 -14.97 0.92 -4.36
CA TRP A 157 -15.56 1.83 -3.38
C TRP A 157 -14.95 1.65 -1.98
N ARG A 158 -14.68 0.40 -1.59
CA ARG A 158 -14.01 0.10 -0.31
C ARG A 158 -12.59 0.65 -0.24
N ILE A 159 -11.80 0.48 -1.30
CA ILE A 159 -10.42 0.98 -1.36
C ILE A 159 -10.41 2.52 -1.32
N ILE A 160 -11.27 3.18 -2.09
CA ILE A 160 -11.37 4.65 -2.08
C ILE A 160 -11.71 5.17 -0.69
N LEU A 161 -12.70 4.57 -0.02
CA LEU A 161 -13.11 4.99 1.31
C LEU A 161 -11.94 4.93 2.29
N PHE A 162 -11.21 3.81 2.33
CA PHE A 162 -10.05 3.68 3.22
C PHE A 162 -8.90 4.61 2.83
N TYR A 163 -8.62 4.80 1.54
CA TYR A 163 -7.55 5.69 1.09
C TYR A 163 -7.83 7.15 1.41
N VAL A 164 -9.04 7.66 1.14
CA VAL A 164 -9.41 9.05 1.41
C VAL A 164 -9.35 9.34 2.91
N ILE A 165 -9.91 8.44 3.74
CA ILE A 165 -9.86 8.60 5.20
C ILE A 165 -8.40 8.56 5.68
N SER A 166 -7.60 7.60 5.22
CA SER A 166 -6.21 7.47 5.68
C SER A 166 -5.35 8.66 5.26
N ILE A 167 -5.47 9.13 4.02
CA ILE A 167 -4.74 10.32 3.53
C ILE A 167 -5.19 11.56 4.29
N PHE A 168 -6.49 11.71 4.56
CA PHE A 168 -6.99 12.83 5.35
C PHE A 168 -6.38 12.85 6.75
N ILE A 169 -6.42 11.72 7.47
CA ILE A 169 -5.85 11.63 8.82
C ILE A 169 -4.34 11.88 8.81
N VAL A 170 -3.59 11.28 7.88
CA VAL A 170 -2.13 11.49 7.78
C VAL A 170 -1.81 12.94 7.39
N GLY A 171 -2.60 13.56 6.51
CA GLY A 171 -2.43 14.95 6.10
C GLY A 171 -2.82 15.99 7.17
N LEU A 172 -3.45 15.59 8.28
CA LEU A 172 -3.61 16.47 9.44
C LEU A 172 -2.34 16.50 10.30
N LEU A 173 -1.56 15.42 10.28
CA LEU A 173 -0.36 15.25 11.10
C LEU A 173 0.89 15.91 10.53
N VAL A 174 0.92 16.18 9.22
CA VAL A 174 2.10 16.64 8.46
C VAL A 174 1.69 17.73 7.48
#